data_AF-A0A952YR52-F1
#
_entry.id   AF-A0A952YR52-F1
#
_cell.length_a   1.000
_cell.length_b   1.000
_cell.length_c   1.000
_cell.angle_alpha   90.00
_cell.angle_beta   90.00
_cell.angle_gamma   90.00
#
_symmetry.space_group_name_H-M   'P 1'
#
loop_
_entity.id
_entity.type
_entity.pdbx_description
1 polymer ?
#
loop_
_entity_poly.entity_id
_entity_poly.type
_entity_poly.pdbx_seq_one_letter_code
_entity_poly.pdbx_strand_id
1 'polypeptide(L)'
;LAAIEQRNIEKAKVLYDYLDSTQFYRNPVERADRSRMNVPFTLHDAALDEAFLKGAKERQMLQLKGHRSVGGMRASIYNAMPIEGVRALVDYMREFEKRNG
;
A
#
# COMPACT_ATOMS: atom_id res chain seq x y z
N LEU A 1 -2.43 -20.37 15.32
CA LEU A 1 -1.79 -19.87 14.08
C LEU A 1 -2.82 -19.48 13.00
N ALA A 2 -3.86 -20.29 12.75
CA ALA A 2 -4.92 -19.97 11.77
C ALA A 2 -5.54 -18.56 11.92
N ALA A 3 -5.80 -18.09 13.15
CA ALA A 3 -6.35 -16.75 13.37
C ALA A 3 -5.40 -15.59 13.01
N ILE A 4 -4.08 -15.80 12.99
CA ILE A 4 -3.11 -14.79 12.52
C ILE A 4 -3.07 -14.80 10.99
N GLU A 5 -3.09 -15.98 10.38
CA GLU A 5 -3.11 -16.12 8.94
C GLU A 5 -4.36 -15.45 8.33
N GLN A 6 -5.55 -15.73 8.88
CA GLN A 6 -6.79 -15.14 8.40
C GLN A 6 -6.77 -13.61 8.44
N ARG A 7 -6.26 -13.03 9.55
CA ARG A 7 -6.09 -11.57 9.66
C ARG A 7 -5.11 -11.00 8.63
N ASN A 8 -4.03 -11.72 8.33
CA ASN A 8 -3.07 -11.28 7.31
C ASN A 8 -3.66 -11.39 5.89
N ILE A 9 -4.48 -12.42 5.62
CA ILE A 9 -5.24 -12.54 4.37
C ILE A 9 -6.17 -11.34 4.21
N GLU A 10 -6.95 -11.01 5.24
CA GLU A 10 -7.90 -9.89 5.21
C GLU A 10 -7.20 -8.54 5.00
N LYS A 11 -6.11 -8.28 5.73
CA LYS A 11 -5.29 -7.07 5.53
C LYS A 11 -4.76 -6.95 4.10
N ALA A 12 -4.12 -8.00 3.60
CA ALA A 12 -3.56 -8.01 2.26
C ALA A 12 -4.67 -7.81 1.21
N LYS A 13 -5.82 -8.48 1.39
CA LYS A 13 -6.98 -8.35 0.51
C LYS A 13 -7.48 -6.91 0.44
N VAL A 14 -7.66 -6.22 1.58
CA VAL A 14 -8.12 -4.81 1.59
C VAL A 14 -7.22 -3.91 0.74
N LEU A 15 -5.90 -4.06 0.85
CA LEU A 15 -4.96 -3.25 0.08
C LEU A 15 -4.94 -3.63 -1.41
N TYR A 16 -4.87 -4.94 -1.72
CA TYR A 16 -4.82 -5.41 -3.10
C TYR A 16 -6.12 -5.16 -3.87
N ASP A 17 -7.28 -5.32 -3.23
CA ASP A 17 -8.57 -5.04 -3.84
C ASP A 17 -8.64 -3.57 -4.30
N TYR A 18 -8.08 -2.64 -3.52
CA TYR A 18 -8.01 -1.25 -3.93
C TYR A 18 -6.99 -1.03 -5.05
N LEU A 19 -5.76 -1.56 -4.92
CA LEU A 19 -4.73 -1.46 -5.96
C LEU A 19 -5.21 -2.00 -7.32
N ASP A 20 -5.99 -3.08 -7.32
CA ASP A 20 -6.54 -3.67 -8.56
C ASP A 20 -7.77 -2.92 -9.11
N SER A 21 -8.36 -2.01 -8.33
CA SER A 21 -9.56 -1.24 -8.72
C SER A 21 -9.26 0.10 -9.39
N THR A 22 -8.00 0.52 -9.41
CA THR A 22 -7.55 1.83 -9.89
C THR A 22 -6.40 1.69 -10.89
N GLN A 23 -6.24 2.68 -11.77
CA GLN A 23 -5.08 2.81 -12.66
C GLN A 23 -4.03 3.78 -12.11
N PHE A 24 -4.35 4.52 -11.04
CA PHE A 24 -3.45 5.51 -10.44
C PHE A 24 -2.29 4.86 -9.69
N TYR A 25 -2.50 3.64 -9.19
CA TYR A 25 -1.49 2.84 -8.51
C TYR A 25 -1.27 1.52 -9.26
N ARG A 26 -0.03 1.03 -9.26
CA ARG A 26 0.32 -0.24 -9.89
C ARG A 26 1.13 -1.11 -8.96
N ASN A 27 0.72 -2.37 -8.81
CA ASN A 27 1.55 -3.41 -8.20
C ASN A 27 2.27 -4.19 -9.32
N PRO A 28 3.61 -4.27 -9.33
CA PRO A 28 4.36 -4.94 -10.40
C PRO A 28 4.43 -6.46 -10.25
N VAL A 29 3.79 -7.05 -9.22
CA VAL A 29 3.87 -8.47 -8.90
C VAL A 29 2.66 -9.20 -9.47
N GLU A 30 2.90 -10.32 -10.14
CA GLU A 30 1.87 -11.23 -10.63
C GLU A 30 0.93 -11.66 -9.50
N ARG A 31 -0.37 -11.76 -9.79
CA ARG A 31 -1.40 -11.95 -8.75
C ARG A 31 -1.17 -13.19 -7.88
N ALA A 32 -0.68 -14.28 -8.47
CA ALA A 32 -0.40 -15.53 -7.78
C ALA A 32 0.78 -15.44 -6.80
N ASP A 33 1.71 -14.50 -7.03
CA ASP A 33 2.97 -14.37 -6.29
C ASP A 33 2.94 -13.22 -5.27
N ARG A 34 1.79 -12.56 -5.14
CA ARG A 34 1.61 -11.41 -4.24
C ARG A 34 1.81 -11.80 -2.78
N SER A 35 2.79 -11.17 -2.14
CA SER A 35 3.04 -11.33 -0.72
C SER A 35 1.88 -10.76 0.11
N ARG A 36 1.50 -11.48 1.17
CA ARG A 36 0.55 -11.00 2.20
C ARG A 36 1.22 -10.09 3.24
N MET A 37 2.53 -9.89 3.16
CA MET A 37 3.31 -9.16 4.16
C MET A 37 3.96 -7.90 3.61
N ASN A 38 4.44 -7.93 2.36
CA ASN A 38 5.13 -6.82 1.74
C ASN A 38 4.48 -6.51 0.40
N VAL A 39 3.77 -5.39 0.34
CA VAL A 39 3.01 -4.98 -0.84
C VAL A 39 3.74 -3.81 -1.50
N PRO A 40 4.61 -4.05 -2.50
CA PRO A 40 5.19 -2.98 -3.30
C PRO A 40 4.13 -2.39 -4.23
N PHE A 41 4.16 -1.08 -4.46
CA PHE A 41 3.34 -0.44 -5.47
C PHE A 41 4.03 0.84 -5.95
N THR A 42 3.68 1.30 -7.14
CA THR A 42 4.12 2.57 -7.72
C THR A 42 2.90 3.45 -8.01
N LEU A 43 3.06 4.77 -8.02
CA LEU A 43 2.08 5.66 -8.61
C LEU A 43 2.18 5.59 -10.15
N HIS A 44 1.15 6.10 -10.83
CA HIS A 44 1.14 6.25 -12.29
C HIS A 44 2.19 7.27 -12.77
N ASP A 45 2.49 8.28 -11.94
CA ASP A 45 3.54 9.27 -12.15
C ASP A 45 4.48 9.32 -10.94
N ALA A 46 5.77 9.04 -11.17
CA ALA A 46 6.80 9.04 -10.13
C ALA A 46 7.11 10.46 -9.60
N ALA A 47 6.76 11.52 -10.33
CA ALA A 47 6.89 12.89 -9.83
C ALA A 47 6.02 13.15 -8.58
N LEU A 48 4.99 12.32 -8.35
CA LEU A 48 4.09 12.43 -7.21
C LEU A 48 4.60 11.65 -5.97
N ASP A 49 5.65 10.84 -6.07
CA ASP A 49 6.14 9.99 -4.98
C ASP A 49 6.52 10.81 -3.74
N GLU A 50 7.18 11.96 -3.91
CA GLU A 50 7.58 12.82 -2.77
C GLU A 50 6.36 13.41 -2.06
N ALA A 51 5.37 13.89 -2.84
CA ALA A 51 4.13 14.43 -2.30
C ALA A 51 3.33 13.36 -1.55
N PHE A 52 3.28 12.13 -2.09
CA PHE A 52 2.63 11.00 -1.44
C PHE A 52 3.32 10.65 -0.11
N LEU A 53 4.65 10.53 -0.10
CA LEU A 53 5.40 10.20 1.12
C LEU A 53 5.28 11.29 2.19
N LYS A 54 5.23 12.56 1.78
CA LYS A 54 5.00 13.68 2.69
C LYS A 54 3.60 13.61 3.33
N GLY A 55 2.55 13.44 2.52
CA GLY A 55 1.17 13.36 3.03
C GLY A 55 0.90 12.13 3.90
N ALA A 56 1.56 11.00 3.59
CA ALA A 56 1.56 9.81 4.43
C ALA A 56 2.23 10.07 5.79
N LYS A 57 3.40 10.73 5.79
CA LYS A 57 4.13 11.08 7.02
C LYS A 57 3.32 12.01 7.92
N GLU A 58 2.63 13.00 7.36
CA GLU A 58 1.72 13.90 8.09
C GLU A 58 0.58 13.14 8.79
N ARG A 59 0.16 12.00 8.23
CA ARG A 59 -0.82 11.06 8.80
C ARG A 59 -0.20 9.96 9.66
N GLN A 60 1.07 10.11 10.03
CA GLN A 60 1.84 9.12 10.81
C GLN A 60 1.97 7.73 10.14
N MET A 61 1.77 7.64 8.82
CA MET A 61 2.02 6.44 8.03
C MET A 61 3.49 6.41 7.60
N LEU A 62 4.33 5.86 8.48
CA LEU A 62 5.79 5.87 8.31
C LEU A 62 6.27 4.67 7.47
N GLN A 63 7.49 4.77 6.94
CA GLN A 63 8.21 3.68 6.27
C GLN A 63 7.53 3.10 5.02
N LEU A 64 6.77 3.93 4.30
CA LEU A 64 6.18 3.55 3.01
C LEU A 64 7.13 3.68 1.82
N LYS A 65 8.30 4.32 1.97
CA LYS A 65 9.26 4.48 0.86
C LYS A 65 9.76 3.12 0.39
N GLY A 66 9.63 2.84 -0.90
CA GLY A 66 10.08 1.62 -1.54
C GLY A 66 11.60 1.46 -1.53
N HIS A 67 12.07 0.29 -1.98
CA HIS A 67 13.50 0.03 -2.04
C HIS A 67 14.17 0.90 -3.12
N ARG A 68 15.38 1.40 -2.85
CA ARG A 68 16.09 2.34 -3.74
C ARG A 68 16.24 1.83 -5.18
N SER A 69 16.37 0.52 -5.37
CA SER A 69 16.53 -0.08 -6.71
C SER A 69 15.22 -0.19 -7.50
N VAL A 70 14.06 -0.15 -6.84
CA VAL A 70 12.74 -0.35 -7.48
C VAL A 70 11.93 0.95 -7.52
N GLY A 71 12.21 1.90 -6.61
CA GLY A 71 11.43 3.13 -6.47
C GLY A 71 10.05 2.90 -5.83
N GLY A 72 9.17 3.89 -5.95
CA GLY A 72 7.79 3.82 -5.47
C GLY A 72 7.66 3.60 -3.97
N MET A 73 6.66 2.80 -3.59
CA MET A 73 6.24 2.56 -2.22
C MET A 73 6.25 1.07 -1.90
N ARG A 74 6.35 0.77 -0.60
CA ARG A 74 6.16 -0.57 -0.06
C ARG A 74 5.41 -0.50 1.27
N ALA A 75 4.24 -1.11 1.33
CA ALA A 75 3.50 -1.31 2.58
C ALA A 75 3.89 -2.65 3.21
N SER A 76 4.56 -2.60 4.36
CA SER A 76 4.90 -3.79 5.15
C SER A 76 3.86 -4.03 6.25
N ILE A 77 2.98 -5.01 6.05
CA ILE A 77 1.77 -5.27 6.85
C ILE A 77 1.86 -6.54 7.71
N TYR A 78 3.00 -6.74 8.38
CA TYR A 78 3.30 -7.88 9.27
C TYR A 78 2.25 -8.11 10.37
N ASN A 79 2.36 -9.21 11.11
CA ASN A 79 1.39 -9.65 12.12
C ASN A 79 0.92 -8.54 13.09
N ALA A 80 1.82 -7.64 13.50
CA ALA A 80 1.53 -6.55 14.43
C ALA A 80 0.83 -5.34 13.78
N MET A 81 0.79 -5.25 12.45
CA MET A 81 0.06 -4.21 11.74
C MET A 81 -1.46 -4.44 11.92
N PRO A 82 -2.20 -3.50 12.54
CA PRO A 82 -3.65 -3.58 12.66
C PRO A 82 -4.35 -3.41 11.30
N ILE A 83 -5.54 -3.98 11.15
CA ILE A 83 -6.31 -3.86 9.90
C ILE A 83 -6.79 -2.41 9.68
N GLU A 84 -7.03 -1.69 10.76
CA GLU A 84 -7.37 -0.27 10.78
C GLU A 84 -6.26 0.57 10.14
N GLY A 85 -4.99 0.22 10.38
CA GLY A 85 -3.84 0.88 9.75
C GLY A 85 -3.81 0.65 8.23
N VAL A 86 -4.19 -0.55 7.78
CA VAL A 86 -4.28 -0.86 6.34
C VAL A 86 -5.45 -0.12 5.69
N ARG A 87 -6.60 -0.05 6.37
CA ARG A 87 -7.77 0.73 5.91
C ARG A 87 -7.44 2.22 5.82
N ALA A 88 -6.80 2.78 6.84
CA ALA A 88 -6.36 4.18 6.84
C ALA A 88 -5.41 4.48 5.67
N LEU A 89 -4.48 3.56 5.35
CA LEU A 89 -3.64 3.68 4.17
C LEU A 89 -4.47 3.71 2.88
N VAL A 90 -5.42 2.78 2.72
CA VAL A 90 -6.31 2.74 1.54
C VAL A 90 -7.14 4.03 1.43
N ASP A 91 -7.67 4.54 2.53
CA ASP A 91 -8.43 5.80 2.55
C ASP A 91 -7.55 6.97 2.12
N TYR A 92 -6.33 7.05 2.63
CA TYR A 92 -5.36 8.07 2.20
C TYR A 92 -5.02 7.93 0.71
N MET A 93 -4.81 6.71 0.20
CA MET A 93 -4.54 6.50 -1.22
C MET A 93 -5.73 6.96 -2.09
N ARG A 94 -6.97 6.69 -1.68
CA ARG A 94 -8.18 7.19 -2.34
C ARG A 94 -8.25 8.72 -2.34
N GLU A 95 -7.92 9.36 -1.22
CA GLU A 95 -7.87 10.82 -1.13
C GLU A 95 -6.79 11.40 -2.03
N PHE A 96 -5.61 10.76 -2.08
CA PHE A 96 -4.49 11.23 -2.87
C PHE A 96 -4.76 11.09 -4.36
N GLU A 97 -5.28 9.95 -4.81
CA GLU A 97 -5.73 9.74 -6.19
C GLU A 97 -6.76 10.80 -6.59
N LYS A 98 -7.81 11.04 -5.79
CA LYS A 98 -8.84 12.05 -6.10
C LYS A 98 -8.32 13.48 -6.26
N ARG A 99 -7.16 13.79 -5.67
CA ARG A 99 -6.55 15.13 -5.72
C ARG A 99 -5.52 15.29 -6.83
N ASN A 100 -4.99 14.19 -7.37
CA ASN A 100 -3.82 14.21 -8.26
C ASN A 100 -4.00 13.38 -9.55
N GLY A 101 -5.12 12.67 -9.71
CA GLY A 101 -5.49 11.94 -10.93
C GLY A 101 -6.50 12.73 -11.75
#